data_AF-A0A098DSC9-F1
#
_entry.id   AF-A0A098DSC9-F1
#
_cell.length_a   1.000
_cell.length_b   1.000
_cell.length_c   1.000
_cell.angle_alpha   90.00
_cell.angle_beta   90.00
_cell.angle_gamma   90.00
#
_symmetry.space_group_name_H-M   'P 1'
#
loop_
_entity.id
_entity.type
_entity.pdbx_description
1 polymer ?
#
loop_
_entity_poly.entity_id
_entity_poly.type
_entity_poly.pdbx_seq_one_letter_code
_entity_poly.pdbx_strand_id
1 'polypeptide(L)'
;MKDDILAMRQTTDGADQSQDASADAASGHSLGQPLSLYDQLSKDYDCTRLLRIDEANDGDPITCTMSEIPFGDKPKFDALSYIVRQNLWDALHYLRKHCPDTSYWIDAVCINQNDIDERNRQVRIMHHIYFRAQTVVVWLGKTYSQYEALVPQLRRLCHMNARIEETTPESTPEPTQTGSSVRDLAVELCNDAYWKRLWIIQEIGLAREIKVCFGNCAIEWRQFRQFLVTNGLESEGPMKL
;
A
#
# COMPACT_ATOMS: atom_id res chain seq x y z
N MET A 1 -13.45 -12.48 1.56
CA MET A 1 -12.43 -11.41 1.50
C MET A 1 -12.44 -10.53 2.74
N LYS A 2 -13.56 -9.87 3.13
CA LYS A 2 -13.65 -9.23 4.47
C LYS A 2 -13.60 -10.26 5.60
N ASP A 3 -14.21 -11.43 5.38
CA ASP A 3 -14.24 -12.51 6.36
C ASP A 3 -12.89 -13.27 6.49
N ASP A 4 -11.95 -13.05 5.57
CA ASP A 4 -10.64 -13.74 5.58
C ASP A 4 -9.55 -12.94 6.32
N ILE A 5 -9.84 -11.70 6.75
CA ILE A 5 -8.95 -10.83 7.55
C ILE A 5 -9.34 -10.91 9.05
N LEU A 6 -9.89 -12.04 9.50
CA LEU A 6 -10.44 -12.19 10.85
C LEU A 6 -9.37 -12.57 11.89
N ALA A 7 -8.64 -11.56 12.35
CA ALA A 7 -8.22 -11.40 13.75
C ALA A 7 -7.68 -9.97 13.93
N MET A 8 -8.53 -8.97 13.72
CA MET A 8 -8.13 -7.58 13.93
C MET A 8 -8.32 -7.21 15.40
N ARG A 9 -7.23 -6.79 16.05
CA ARG A 9 -7.26 -6.28 17.44
C ARG A 9 -7.29 -4.76 17.40
N GLN A 10 -8.17 -4.13 18.16
CA GLN A 10 -8.10 -2.68 18.38
C GLN A 10 -7.28 -2.44 19.65
N THR A 11 -6.32 -1.53 19.59
CA THR A 11 -5.61 -1.02 20.77
C THR A 11 -6.13 0.38 21.06
N THR A 12 -6.94 0.53 22.12
CA THR A 12 -7.24 1.83 22.70
C THR A 12 -6.10 2.23 23.63
N ASP A 13 -5.07 2.88 23.09
CA ASP A 13 -4.05 3.52 23.93
C ASP A 13 -4.53 4.92 24.30
N GLY A 14 -4.83 5.09 25.59
CA GLY A 14 -5.23 6.37 26.16
C GLY A 14 -5.55 6.29 27.66
N ALA A 15 -4.54 6.04 28.50
CA ALA A 15 -4.32 6.72 29.80
C ALA A 15 -3.37 5.90 30.69
N ASP A 16 -2.14 6.38 30.83
CA ASP A 16 -1.28 6.09 31.98
C ASP A 16 -1.58 7.14 33.06
N GLN A 17 -2.11 6.70 34.21
CA GLN A 17 -1.80 7.25 35.52
C GLN A 17 -2.25 6.29 36.62
N SER A 18 -1.29 5.98 37.47
CA SER A 18 -1.32 5.13 38.65
C SER A 18 -2.30 5.56 39.73
N GLN A 19 -2.94 4.58 40.41
CA GLN A 19 -3.07 4.52 41.87
C GLN A 19 -3.64 3.18 42.37
N ASP A 20 -3.01 2.66 43.43
CA ASP A 20 -3.39 1.50 44.25
C ASP A 20 -4.79 1.63 44.90
N ALA A 21 -5.53 0.52 45.02
CA ALA A 21 -6.01 -0.05 46.29
C ALA A 21 -7.02 -1.20 46.09
N SER A 22 -6.88 -2.22 46.92
CA SER A 22 -7.71 -3.43 47.04
C SER A 22 -9.15 -3.20 47.53
N ALA A 23 -10.12 -3.97 47.02
CA ALA A 23 -10.99 -4.90 47.78
C ALA A 23 -12.28 -5.31 47.02
N ASP A 24 -12.49 -6.62 46.94
CA ASP A 24 -13.72 -7.43 46.99
C ASP A 24 -15.00 -7.15 46.15
N ALA A 25 -15.35 -8.23 45.43
CA ALA A 25 -16.67 -8.88 45.33
C ALA A 25 -17.66 -8.51 44.21
N ALA A 26 -18.33 -9.58 43.77
CA ALA A 26 -19.57 -9.69 42.99
C ALA A 26 -19.51 -9.60 41.46
N SER A 27 -19.26 -10.77 40.86
CA SER A 27 -20.13 -11.42 39.86
C SER A 27 -20.93 -10.53 38.90
N GLY A 28 -20.43 -10.47 37.68
CA GLY A 28 -21.18 -10.07 36.49
C GLY A 28 -20.33 -10.39 35.27
N HIS A 29 -20.25 -11.68 34.89
CA HIS A 29 -19.71 -12.07 33.60
C HIS A 29 -20.63 -11.50 32.50
N SER A 30 -20.36 -10.26 32.07
CA SER A 30 -20.85 -9.79 30.78
C SER A 30 -20.11 -10.59 29.72
N LEU A 31 -20.81 -11.52 29.06
CA LEU A 31 -20.34 -12.05 27.79
C LEU A 31 -20.03 -10.84 26.90
N GLY A 32 -18.73 -10.65 26.63
CA GLY A 32 -18.25 -9.54 25.82
C GLY A 32 -19.01 -9.53 24.51
N GLN A 33 -19.67 -8.41 24.21
CA GLN A 33 -20.17 -8.16 22.86
C GLN A 33 -18.98 -8.33 21.90
N PRO A 34 -19.21 -8.90 20.69
CA PRO A 34 -18.17 -8.93 19.69
C PRO A 34 -17.68 -7.48 19.47
N LEU A 35 -16.37 -7.25 19.61
CA LEU A 35 -15.75 -5.97 19.30
C LEU A 35 -16.18 -5.59 17.88
N SER A 36 -16.86 -4.44 17.74
CA SER A 36 -17.14 -3.89 16.43
C SER A 36 -15.79 -3.56 15.80
N LEU A 37 -15.46 -4.20 14.68
CA LEU A 37 -14.23 -3.92 13.94
C LEU A 37 -14.08 -2.41 13.64
N TYR A 38 -15.20 -1.70 13.54
CA TYR A 38 -15.26 -0.28 13.26
C TYR A 38 -15.94 0.45 14.42
N ASP A 39 -15.13 0.98 15.33
CA ASP A 39 -15.59 2.04 16.24
C ASP A 39 -15.87 3.31 15.46
N GLN A 40 -16.92 4.05 15.82
CA GLN A 40 -17.34 5.23 15.06
C GLN A 40 -16.23 6.30 15.06
N LEU A 41 -15.79 6.70 13.86
CA LEU A 41 -14.84 7.82 13.73
C LEU A 41 -15.44 9.11 14.26
N SER A 42 -14.62 9.90 14.94
CA SER A 42 -14.99 11.25 15.37
C SER A 42 -15.53 12.09 14.21
N LYS A 43 -16.54 12.91 14.51
CA LYS A 43 -17.14 13.86 13.56
C LYS A 43 -16.63 15.29 13.76
N ASP A 44 -15.87 15.53 14.83
CA ASP A 44 -15.46 16.87 15.25
C ASP A 44 -14.17 17.32 14.54
N TYR A 45 -13.42 16.38 13.97
CA TYR A 45 -12.18 16.62 13.24
C TYR A 45 -12.02 15.65 12.08
N ASP A 46 -11.21 16.04 11.09
CA ASP A 46 -10.84 15.14 10.00
C ASP A 46 -9.88 14.04 10.51
N CYS A 47 -10.33 12.80 10.44
CA CYS A 47 -9.57 11.61 10.82
C CYS A 47 -9.85 10.45 9.86
N THR A 48 -9.00 9.44 9.96
CA THR A 48 -9.19 8.13 9.32
C THR A 48 -8.67 7.04 10.24
N ARG A 49 -8.94 5.78 9.92
CA ARG A 49 -8.21 4.65 10.50
C ARG A 49 -6.94 4.37 9.74
N LEU A 50 -5.89 3.94 10.44
CA LEU A 50 -4.69 3.36 9.86
C LEU A 50 -4.56 1.90 10.31
N LEU A 51 -4.04 1.08 9.41
CA LEU A 51 -3.83 -0.35 9.57
C LEU A 51 -2.34 -0.63 9.82
N ARG A 52 -2.00 -1.31 10.89
CA ARG A 52 -0.68 -1.92 11.08
C ARG A 52 -0.83 -3.43 10.91
N ILE A 53 -0.02 -4.04 10.05
CA ILE A 53 -0.04 -5.49 9.85
C ILE A 53 0.93 -6.08 10.89
N ASP A 54 0.47 -7.06 11.66
CA ASP A 54 1.32 -7.63 12.72
C ASP A 54 2.37 -8.58 12.09
N GLU A 55 3.52 -8.68 12.75
CA GLU A 55 4.58 -9.62 12.36
C GLU A 55 4.13 -11.06 12.58
N ALA A 56 4.34 -11.92 11.57
CA ALA A 56 4.08 -13.35 11.64
C ALA A 56 4.86 -14.09 10.54
N ASN A 57 4.92 -15.42 10.62
CA ASN A 57 5.66 -16.24 9.64
C ASN A 57 4.89 -16.36 8.31
N ASP A 58 5.61 -16.74 7.25
CA ASP A 58 5.02 -17.09 5.97
C ASP A 58 4.05 -18.28 6.16
N GLY A 59 2.77 -18.07 5.87
CA GLY A 59 1.69 -19.04 6.08
C GLY A 59 0.77 -18.76 7.28
N ASP A 60 1.22 -17.95 8.25
CA ASP A 60 0.35 -17.51 9.35
C ASP A 60 -0.75 -16.57 8.83
N PRO A 61 -1.96 -16.60 9.42
CA PRO A 61 -3.03 -15.66 9.08
C PRO A 61 -2.56 -14.20 9.13
N ILE A 62 -3.11 -13.36 8.26
CA ILE A 62 -2.87 -11.91 8.33
C ILE A 62 -3.67 -11.38 9.53
N THR A 63 -2.96 -10.93 10.56
CA THR A 63 -3.53 -10.18 11.67
C THR A 63 -3.10 -8.73 11.57
N CYS A 64 -3.98 -7.83 12.00
CA CYS A 64 -3.71 -6.41 11.92
C CYS A 64 -4.28 -5.68 13.12
N THR A 65 -3.61 -4.59 13.49
CA THR A 65 -4.11 -3.62 14.45
C THR A 65 -4.63 -2.39 13.72
N MET A 66 -5.80 -1.89 14.12
CA MET A 66 -6.39 -0.69 13.52
C MET A 66 -6.59 0.38 14.57
N SER A 67 -6.18 1.61 14.25
CA SER A 67 -6.32 2.79 15.13
C SER A 67 -6.90 3.98 14.39
N GLU A 68 -7.79 4.72 15.05
CA GLU A 68 -8.19 6.06 14.59
C GLU A 68 -7.04 7.03 14.75
N ILE A 69 -6.83 7.87 13.73
CA ILE A 69 -5.78 8.87 13.71
C ILE A 69 -6.33 10.20 13.17
N PRO A 70 -6.32 11.28 13.99
CA PRO A 70 -6.58 12.64 13.54
C PRO A 70 -5.51 13.12 12.56
N PHE A 71 -5.90 13.86 11.52
CA PHE A 71 -4.91 14.45 10.60
C PHE A 71 -4.08 15.58 11.24
N GLY A 72 -4.57 16.17 12.34
CA GLY A 72 -3.84 17.17 13.11
C GLY A 72 -2.50 16.68 13.65
N ASP A 73 -2.41 15.37 13.91
CA ASP A 73 -1.24 14.72 14.50
C ASP A 73 -0.12 14.45 13.47
N LYS A 74 -0.38 14.74 12.18
CA LYS A 74 0.56 14.54 11.07
C LYS A 74 1.19 13.14 11.06
N PRO A 75 0.36 12.08 11.02
CA PRO A 75 0.86 10.71 11.07
C PRO A 75 1.74 10.37 9.86
N LYS A 76 2.68 9.45 10.06
CA LYS A 76 3.45 8.83 8.98
C LYS A 76 2.77 7.53 8.59
N PHE A 77 2.38 7.41 7.34
CA PHE A 77 1.72 6.23 6.80
C PHE A 77 1.89 6.15 5.29
N ASP A 78 1.78 4.95 4.75
CA ASP A 78 1.70 4.71 3.31
C ASP A 78 0.26 4.46 2.90
N ALA A 79 -0.14 4.88 1.69
CA ALA A 79 -1.46 4.60 1.14
C ALA A 79 -1.35 3.50 0.08
N LEU A 80 -2.11 2.41 0.23
CA LEU A 80 -2.18 1.36 -0.77
C LEU A 80 -3.18 1.74 -1.86
N SER A 81 -2.80 1.56 -3.11
CA SER A 81 -3.69 1.76 -4.26
C SER A 81 -3.57 0.57 -5.21
N TYR A 82 -4.70 -0.04 -5.55
CA TYR A 82 -4.76 -1.35 -6.22
C TYR A 82 -6.11 -1.55 -6.94
N ILE A 83 -6.21 -2.56 -7.80
CA ILE A 83 -7.50 -3.01 -8.38
C ILE A 83 -8.19 -4.00 -7.43
N VAL A 84 -9.46 -3.72 -7.10
CA VAL A 84 -10.30 -4.54 -6.21
C VAL A 84 -10.73 -5.86 -6.89
N ARG A 85 -9.95 -6.95 -6.68
CA ARG A 85 -10.30 -8.41 -6.74
C ARG A 85 -9.29 -9.22 -5.90
N GLN A 86 -8.78 -10.39 -6.33
CA GLN A 86 -7.80 -11.28 -5.65
C GLN A 86 -6.51 -10.61 -5.10
N ASN A 87 -6.41 -9.30 -5.23
CA ASN A 87 -5.21 -8.50 -5.16
C ASN A 87 -4.87 -8.00 -3.74
N LEU A 88 -5.87 -7.77 -2.88
CA LEU A 88 -5.61 -7.18 -1.55
C LEU A 88 -4.92 -8.17 -0.60
N TRP A 89 -5.37 -9.43 -0.57
CA TRP A 89 -4.74 -10.45 0.28
C TRP A 89 -3.27 -10.64 -0.08
N ASP A 90 -2.99 -10.72 -1.39
CA ASP A 90 -1.63 -10.80 -1.91
C ASP A 90 -0.78 -9.56 -1.56
N ALA A 91 -1.37 -8.37 -1.65
CA ALA A 91 -0.73 -7.13 -1.24
C ALA A 91 -0.39 -7.15 0.25
N LEU A 92 -1.33 -7.52 1.12
CA LEU A 92 -1.11 -7.56 2.58
C LEU A 92 0.03 -8.52 2.96
N HIS A 93 0.11 -9.69 2.33
CA HIS A 93 1.24 -10.61 2.52
C HIS A 93 2.57 -10.01 2.07
N TYR A 94 2.58 -9.36 0.91
CA TYR A 94 3.76 -8.66 0.41
C TYR A 94 4.20 -7.55 1.39
N LEU A 95 3.27 -6.72 1.85
CA LEU A 95 3.54 -5.61 2.77
C LEU A 95 4.01 -6.10 4.14
N ARG A 96 3.40 -7.15 4.71
CA ARG A 96 3.83 -7.77 5.98
C ARG A 96 5.30 -8.19 5.92
N LYS A 97 5.70 -8.82 4.81
CA LYS A 97 7.05 -9.35 4.63
C LYS A 97 8.11 -8.29 4.39
N HIS A 98 7.78 -7.23 3.67
CA HIS A 98 8.77 -6.24 3.22
C HIS A 98 8.79 -4.96 4.05
N CYS A 99 7.72 -4.67 4.79
CA CYS A 99 7.51 -3.40 5.48
C CYS A 99 6.69 -3.59 6.78
N PRO A 100 7.16 -4.42 7.75
CA PRO A 100 6.39 -4.82 8.93
C PRO A 100 6.03 -3.65 9.87
N ASP A 101 6.88 -2.63 9.97
CA ASP A 101 6.67 -1.50 10.89
C ASP A 101 5.82 -0.35 10.32
N THR A 102 5.28 -0.54 9.12
CA THR A 102 4.58 0.53 8.38
C THR A 102 3.10 0.55 8.69
N SER A 103 2.55 1.74 8.96
CA SER A 103 1.11 1.96 9.01
C SER A 103 0.60 2.25 7.61
N TYR A 104 -0.50 1.61 7.24
CA TYR A 104 -1.13 1.70 5.93
C TYR A 104 -2.52 2.31 6.01
N TRP A 105 -2.85 3.12 5.03
CA TRP A 105 -4.23 3.42 4.69
C TRP A 105 -4.65 2.58 3.49
N ILE A 106 -5.72 1.81 3.63
CA ILE A 106 -6.29 0.96 2.59
C ILE A 106 -7.80 1.23 2.60
N ASP A 107 -8.33 1.89 1.57
CA ASP A 107 -9.72 2.32 1.50
C ASP A 107 -10.75 1.20 1.83
N ALA A 108 -10.53 -0.01 1.34
CA ALA A 108 -11.43 -1.14 1.57
C ALA A 108 -11.43 -1.66 3.02
N VAL A 109 -10.41 -1.32 3.81
CA VAL A 109 -10.19 -1.81 5.20
C VAL A 109 -10.33 -0.69 6.23
N CYS A 110 -9.80 0.50 5.95
CA CYS A 110 -9.80 1.63 6.87
C CYS A 110 -11.16 2.34 6.92
N ILE A 111 -11.97 2.21 5.87
CA ILE A 111 -13.31 2.79 5.78
C ILE A 111 -14.35 1.72 6.09
N ASN A 112 -15.27 2.01 7.01
CA ASN A 112 -16.45 1.20 7.22
C ASN A 112 -17.40 1.33 6.02
N GLN A 113 -17.25 0.41 5.06
CA GLN A 113 -18.04 0.42 3.83
C GLN A 113 -19.56 0.21 4.04
N ASN A 114 -19.97 -0.26 5.23
CA ASN A 114 -21.36 -0.48 5.60
C ASN A 114 -22.00 0.79 6.22
N ASP A 115 -21.18 1.75 6.67
CA ASP A 115 -21.65 3.07 7.12
C ASP A 115 -21.56 4.05 5.95
N ILE A 116 -22.72 4.36 5.36
CA ILE A 116 -22.82 5.26 4.21
C ILE A 116 -22.32 6.66 4.57
N ASP A 117 -22.60 7.14 5.78
CA ASP A 117 -22.20 8.47 6.20
C ASP A 117 -20.69 8.55 6.40
N GLU A 118 -20.08 7.54 7.04
CA GLU A 118 -18.62 7.43 7.14
C GLU A 118 -17.98 7.34 5.76
N ARG A 119 -18.47 6.44 4.90
CA ARG A 119 -17.94 6.29 3.53
C ARG A 119 -17.97 7.60 2.76
N ASN A 120 -19.09 8.32 2.82
CA ASN A 120 -19.22 9.62 2.15
C ASN A 120 -18.28 10.68 2.75
N ARG A 121 -18.04 10.68 4.07
CA ARG A 121 -17.03 11.56 4.69
C ARG A 121 -15.63 11.22 4.18
N GLN A 122 -15.24 9.95 4.24
CA GLN A 122 -13.92 9.46 3.86
C GLN A 122 -13.62 9.71 2.37
N VAL A 123 -14.58 9.45 1.47
CA VAL A 123 -14.43 9.73 0.03
C VAL A 123 -14.16 11.21 -0.23
N ARG A 124 -14.80 12.13 0.50
CA ARG A 124 -14.56 13.58 0.33
C ARG A 124 -13.13 13.99 0.70
N ILE A 125 -12.54 13.35 1.71
CA ILE A 125 -11.18 13.66 2.20
C ILE A 125 -10.10 12.74 1.60
N MET A 126 -10.45 11.80 0.72
CA MET A 126 -9.52 10.81 0.17
C MET A 126 -8.32 11.44 -0.54
N HIS A 127 -8.55 12.51 -1.30
CA HIS A 127 -7.49 13.27 -1.95
C HIS A 127 -6.47 13.84 -0.95
N HIS A 128 -6.93 14.27 0.23
CA HIS A 128 -6.04 14.72 1.31
C HIS A 128 -5.27 13.56 1.95
N ILE A 129 -5.86 12.36 2.01
CA ILE A 129 -5.19 11.16 2.54
C ILE A 129 -4.01 10.79 1.64
N TYR A 130 -4.23 10.66 0.34
CA TYR A 130 -3.17 10.37 -0.63
C TYR A 130 -2.08 11.46 -0.65
N PHE A 131 -2.47 12.74 -0.54
CA PHE A 131 -1.52 13.84 -0.44
C PHE A 131 -0.67 13.83 0.84
N ARG A 132 -1.22 13.34 1.96
CA ARG A 132 -0.54 13.27 3.26
C ARG A 132 0.27 11.99 3.44
N ALA A 133 -0.02 10.94 2.69
CA ALA A 133 0.75 9.70 2.71
C ALA A 133 2.23 9.99 2.42
N GLN A 134 3.12 9.27 3.09
CA GLN A 134 4.54 9.29 2.82
C GLN A 134 4.79 8.69 1.44
N THR A 135 4.32 7.47 1.23
CA THR A 135 4.38 6.77 -0.05
C THR A 135 2.98 6.32 -0.47
N VAL A 136 2.66 6.49 -1.75
CA VAL A 136 1.56 5.76 -2.38
C VAL A 136 2.12 4.48 -2.99
N VAL A 137 1.72 3.35 -2.41
CA VAL A 137 2.12 2.02 -2.87
C VAL A 137 1.12 1.57 -3.92
N VAL A 138 1.58 1.52 -5.17
CA VAL A 138 0.83 0.97 -6.30
C VAL A 138 1.06 -0.54 -6.34
N TRP A 139 0.01 -1.33 -6.15
CA TRP A 139 0.11 -2.79 -6.19
C TRP A 139 -0.57 -3.35 -7.44
N LEU A 140 0.24 -3.84 -8.39
CA LEU A 140 -0.20 -4.39 -9.67
C LEU A 140 -0.54 -5.89 -9.60
N GLY A 141 -0.13 -6.57 -8.52
CA GLY A 141 -0.47 -7.97 -8.26
C GLY A 141 0.64 -8.97 -8.55
N LYS A 142 0.37 -10.24 -8.23
CA LYS A 142 1.34 -11.35 -8.31
C LYS A 142 1.53 -11.96 -9.70
N THR A 143 0.73 -11.57 -10.69
CA THR A 143 0.83 -12.09 -12.07
C THR A 143 2.24 -11.97 -12.64
N TYR A 144 2.99 -10.96 -12.20
CA TYR A 144 4.36 -10.69 -12.64
C TYR A 144 5.43 -11.55 -11.95
N SER A 145 5.08 -12.49 -11.08
CA SER A 145 6.05 -13.36 -10.40
C SER A 145 6.86 -14.23 -11.37
N GLN A 146 6.33 -14.52 -12.56
CA GLN A 146 7.09 -15.17 -13.64
C GLN A 146 8.35 -14.41 -14.08
N TYR A 147 8.43 -13.12 -13.79
CA TYR A 147 9.57 -12.25 -14.11
C TYR A 147 10.53 -12.02 -12.93
N GLU A 148 10.39 -12.75 -11.82
CA GLU A 148 11.25 -12.58 -10.64
C GLU A 148 12.74 -12.76 -10.95
N ALA A 149 13.08 -13.63 -11.91
CA ALA A 149 14.45 -13.81 -12.39
C ALA A 149 15.07 -12.53 -13.01
N LEU A 150 14.24 -11.59 -13.45
CA LEU A 150 14.68 -10.32 -14.06
C LEU A 150 14.91 -9.20 -13.03
N VAL A 151 14.51 -9.40 -11.77
CA VAL A 151 14.65 -8.40 -10.70
C VAL A 151 16.09 -7.90 -10.52
N PRO A 152 17.15 -8.74 -10.58
CA PRO A 152 18.52 -8.25 -10.53
C PRO A 152 18.86 -7.29 -11.68
N GLN A 153 18.29 -7.48 -12.86
CA GLN A 153 18.49 -6.59 -14.01
C GLN A 153 17.74 -5.28 -13.83
N LEU A 154 16.51 -5.31 -13.34
CA LEU A 154 15.75 -4.10 -12.96
C LEU A 154 16.55 -3.28 -11.94
N ARG A 155 17.11 -3.92 -10.90
CA ARG A 155 17.97 -3.23 -9.92
C ARG A 155 19.21 -2.63 -10.55
N ARG A 156 19.85 -3.28 -11.53
CA ARG A 156 21.01 -2.69 -12.23
C ARG A 156 20.64 -1.42 -12.98
N LEU A 157 19.49 -1.40 -13.66
CA LEU A 157 18.96 -0.19 -14.30
C LEU A 157 18.70 0.93 -13.27
N CYS A 158 18.23 0.58 -12.07
CA CYS A 158 18.04 1.52 -10.97
C CYS A 158 19.37 2.14 -10.49
N HIS A 159 20.45 1.36 -10.45
CA HIS A 159 21.78 1.83 -10.01
C HIS A 159 22.58 2.56 -11.09
N MET A 160 22.39 2.23 -12.38
CA MET A 160 23.10 2.90 -13.48
C MET A 160 22.66 4.36 -13.64
N ASN A 161 21.38 4.67 -13.43
CA ASN A 161 20.84 6.03 -13.56
C ASN A 161 21.11 6.94 -12.34
N ALA A 162 21.72 6.41 -11.27
CA ALA A 162 22.19 7.21 -10.13
C ALA A 162 23.57 7.85 -10.38
N ARG A 163 24.25 7.54 -11.51
CA ARG A 163 25.57 8.04 -11.88
C ARG A 163 25.62 8.60 -13.30
N ILE A 164 24.66 9.44 -13.69
CA ILE A 164 24.72 10.11 -14.99
C ILE A 164 24.70 11.63 -14.79
N GLU A 165 25.87 12.14 -14.42
CA GLU A 165 26.42 13.32 -15.10
C GLU A 165 27.32 12.79 -16.22
N GLU A 166 27.02 13.21 -17.45
CA GLU A 166 27.85 13.16 -18.66
C GLU A 166 28.64 11.87 -18.92
N THR A 167 28.11 10.99 -19.79
CA THR A 167 28.96 10.31 -20.78
C THR A 167 28.13 9.77 -21.94
N THR A 168 28.66 10.01 -23.14
CA THR A 168 28.20 9.66 -24.48
C THR A 168 27.81 8.18 -24.66
N PRO A 169 26.84 7.87 -25.55
CA PRO A 169 26.40 6.51 -25.78
C PRO A 169 27.37 5.79 -26.72
N GLU A 170 28.19 4.90 -26.19
CA GLU A 170 28.92 3.94 -27.03
C GLU A 170 28.83 2.55 -26.42
N SER A 171 28.48 1.59 -27.27
CA SER A 171 28.35 0.13 -27.04
C SER A 171 26.93 -0.36 -26.70
N THR A 172 26.16 -0.61 -27.75
CA THR A 172 25.04 -1.56 -27.76
C THR A 172 25.52 -2.95 -27.32
N PRO A 173 24.98 -3.56 -26.25
CA PRO A 173 25.22 -4.96 -25.96
C PRO A 173 24.43 -5.83 -26.95
N GLU A 174 25.07 -6.87 -27.46
CA GLU A 174 24.48 -7.94 -28.26
C GLU A 174 23.18 -8.50 -27.64
N PRO A 175 22.15 -8.82 -28.45
CA PRO A 175 20.89 -9.38 -27.96
C PRO A 175 21.11 -10.85 -27.57
N THR A 176 21.49 -11.06 -26.32
CA THR A 176 21.28 -12.35 -25.66
C THR A 176 19.78 -12.58 -25.51
N GLN A 177 19.31 -13.85 -25.54
CA GLN A 177 17.89 -14.26 -25.49
C GLN A 177 17.08 -13.64 -24.32
N THR A 178 17.75 -12.97 -23.38
CA THR A 178 17.21 -12.20 -22.26
C THR A 178 16.52 -10.88 -22.65
N GLY A 179 16.78 -10.35 -23.86
CA GLY A 179 16.15 -9.09 -24.31
C GLY A 179 14.64 -9.18 -24.57
N SER A 180 14.12 -10.37 -24.91
CA SER A 180 12.68 -10.58 -25.11
C SER A 180 11.93 -10.43 -23.77
N SER A 181 12.36 -11.14 -22.72
CA SER A 181 11.61 -11.21 -21.47
C SER A 181 11.56 -9.91 -20.69
N VAL A 182 12.58 -9.04 -20.80
CA VAL A 182 12.59 -7.71 -20.17
C VAL A 182 11.63 -6.76 -20.87
N ARG A 183 11.63 -6.76 -22.20
CA ARG A 183 10.70 -5.95 -22.98
C ARG A 183 9.27 -6.44 -22.80
N ASP A 184 9.05 -7.75 -22.76
CA ASP A 184 7.74 -8.36 -22.51
C ASP A 184 7.19 -7.91 -21.15
N LEU A 185 8.00 -7.95 -20.08
CA LEU A 185 7.63 -7.39 -18.77
C LEU A 185 7.25 -5.91 -18.87
N ALA A 186 8.04 -5.10 -19.57
CA ALA A 186 7.75 -3.68 -19.73
C ALA A 186 6.42 -3.45 -20.45
N VAL A 187 6.13 -4.23 -21.50
CA VAL A 187 4.88 -4.17 -22.26
C VAL A 187 3.70 -4.56 -21.38
N GLU A 188 3.81 -5.64 -20.61
CA GLU A 188 2.74 -6.09 -19.71
C GLU A 188 2.46 -5.05 -18.62
N LEU A 189 3.50 -4.55 -17.95
CA LEU A 189 3.37 -3.52 -16.92
C LEU A 189 2.75 -2.22 -17.46
N CYS A 190 3.15 -1.78 -18.66
CA CYS A 190 2.62 -0.56 -19.28
C CYS A 190 1.13 -0.70 -19.64
N ASN A 191 0.68 -1.92 -19.97
CA ASN A 191 -0.71 -2.19 -20.38
C ASN A 191 -1.62 -2.64 -19.23
N ASP A 192 -1.10 -2.69 -18.00
CA ASP A 192 -1.86 -3.12 -16.82
C ASP A 192 -3.19 -2.35 -16.70
N ALA A 193 -4.25 -3.07 -16.37
CA ALA A 193 -5.58 -2.50 -16.20
C ALA A 193 -5.62 -1.43 -15.09
N TYR A 194 -4.66 -1.44 -14.17
CA TYR A 194 -4.51 -0.47 -13.10
C TYR A 194 -4.47 0.96 -13.64
N TRP A 195 -3.76 1.20 -14.74
CA TRP A 195 -3.62 2.53 -15.34
C TRP A 195 -4.92 3.08 -15.94
N LYS A 196 -5.95 2.24 -16.10
CA LYS A 196 -7.25 2.61 -16.68
C LYS A 196 -8.30 2.97 -15.61
N ARG A 197 -7.91 2.97 -14.33
CA ARG A 197 -8.82 3.27 -13.21
C ARG A 197 -9.17 4.76 -13.19
N LEU A 198 -10.44 5.07 -12.92
CA LEU A 198 -10.94 6.44 -12.86
C LEU A 198 -10.29 7.28 -11.75
N TRP A 199 -10.03 6.68 -10.59
CA TRP A 199 -9.54 7.37 -9.41
C TRP A 199 -8.02 7.54 -9.37
N ILE A 200 -7.28 6.94 -10.31
CA ILE A 200 -5.81 6.90 -10.28
C ILE A 200 -5.17 8.28 -10.18
N ILE A 201 -5.74 9.31 -10.80
CA ILE A 201 -5.20 10.67 -10.79
C ILE A 201 -5.21 11.25 -9.36
N GLN A 202 -6.24 10.95 -8.57
CA GLN A 202 -6.29 11.40 -7.17
C GLN A 202 -5.31 10.62 -6.29
N GLU A 203 -5.05 9.36 -6.64
CA GLU A 203 -4.19 8.46 -5.88
C GLU A 203 -2.71 8.77 -6.12
N ILE A 204 -2.27 8.81 -7.39
CA ILE A 204 -0.85 8.98 -7.74
C ILE A 204 -0.50 10.42 -8.08
N GLY A 205 -1.43 11.21 -8.62
CA GLY A 205 -1.15 12.61 -9.01
C GLY A 205 -0.95 13.55 -7.83
N LEU A 206 -1.40 13.17 -6.63
CA LEU A 206 -1.22 13.91 -5.39
C LEU A 206 -0.13 13.32 -4.49
N ALA A 207 0.46 12.19 -4.90
CA ALA A 207 1.43 11.47 -4.10
C ALA A 207 2.75 12.23 -3.99
N ARG A 208 3.36 12.20 -2.79
CA ARG A 208 4.71 12.73 -2.57
C ARG A 208 5.77 11.79 -3.15
N GLU A 209 5.60 10.51 -2.85
CA GLU A 209 6.40 9.42 -3.36
C GLU A 209 5.48 8.32 -3.86
N ILE A 210 5.88 7.64 -4.93
CA ILE A 210 5.14 6.53 -5.51
C ILE A 210 6.10 5.34 -5.63
N LYS A 211 5.67 4.19 -5.13
CA LYS A 211 6.38 2.92 -5.27
C LYS A 211 5.48 1.93 -6.00
N VAL A 212 5.98 1.36 -7.09
CA VAL A 212 5.25 0.39 -7.90
C VAL A 212 5.72 -1.01 -7.51
N CYS A 213 4.79 -1.79 -6.98
CA CYS A 213 4.99 -3.15 -6.51
C CYS A 213 4.25 -4.14 -7.43
N PHE A 214 4.95 -5.19 -7.84
CA PHE A 214 4.43 -6.24 -8.72
C PHE A 214 5.22 -7.54 -8.51
N GLY A 215 4.52 -8.67 -8.48
CA GLY A 215 5.14 -9.95 -8.07
C GLY A 215 5.78 -9.80 -6.70
N ASN A 216 7.06 -10.15 -6.60
CA ASN A 216 7.90 -9.91 -5.42
C ASN A 216 8.90 -8.75 -5.60
N CYS A 217 8.59 -7.80 -6.48
CA CYS A 217 9.44 -6.65 -6.82
C CYS A 217 8.78 -5.33 -6.39
N ALA A 218 9.61 -4.35 -6.05
CA ALA A 218 9.21 -2.96 -5.90
C ALA A 218 10.25 -2.05 -6.53
N ILE A 219 9.78 -1.03 -7.25
CA ILE A 219 10.62 0.01 -7.87
C ILE A 219 9.99 1.39 -7.67
N GLU A 220 10.83 2.41 -7.53
CA GLU A 220 10.37 3.79 -7.40
C GLU A 220 9.77 4.28 -8.72
N TRP A 221 8.82 5.21 -8.66
CA TRP A 221 8.14 5.73 -9.85
C TRP A 221 9.07 6.27 -10.93
N ARG A 222 10.10 7.01 -10.54
CA ARG A 222 11.12 7.51 -11.49
C ARG A 222 11.80 6.36 -12.23
N GLN A 223 12.13 5.28 -11.52
CA GLN A 223 12.77 4.09 -12.08
C GLN A 223 11.80 3.30 -12.95
N PHE A 224 10.54 3.17 -12.53
CA PHE A 224 9.47 2.56 -13.32
C PHE A 224 9.29 3.28 -14.66
N ARG A 225 9.17 4.61 -14.64
CA ARG A 225 9.06 5.41 -15.88
C ARG A 225 10.27 5.26 -16.78
N GLN A 226 11.48 5.34 -16.20
CA GLN A 226 12.71 5.15 -16.96
C GLN A 226 12.80 3.76 -17.58
N PHE A 227 12.37 2.73 -16.84
CA PHE A 227 12.32 1.36 -17.32
C PHE A 227 11.42 1.22 -18.55
N LEU A 228 10.23 1.83 -18.54
CA LEU A 228 9.34 1.84 -19.70
C LEU A 228 9.98 2.55 -20.91
N VAL A 229 10.55 3.75 -20.70
CA VAL A 229 11.17 4.54 -21.76
C VAL A 229 12.36 3.82 -22.39
N THR A 230 13.24 3.22 -21.59
CA THR A 230 14.39 2.45 -22.10
C THR A 230 13.98 1.21 -22.90
N ASN A 231 12.76 0.71 -22.72
CA ASN A 231 12.19 -0.40 -23.50
C ASN A 231 11.32 0.09 -24.69
N GLY A 232 11.39 1.37 -25.05
CA GLY A 232 10.70 1.94 -26.20
C GLY A 232 9.19 2.09 -26.00
N LEU A 233 8.74 2.20 -24.74
CA LEU A 233 7.34 2.42 -24.40
C LEU A 233 7.14 3.86 -23.95
N GLU A 234 6.15 4.52 -24.54
CA GLU A 234 5.75 5.85 -24.10
C GLU A 234 4.83 5.75 -22.90
N SER A 235 5.11 6.54 -21.86
CA SER A 235 4.18 6.69 -20.75
C SER A 235 2.93 7.42 -21.23
N GLU A 236 1.77 6.77 -21.21
CA GLU A 236 0.48 7.39 -21.54
C GLU A 236 -0.39 7.64 -20.29
N GLY A 237 -1.33 8.57 -20.43
CA GLY A 237 -2.31 8.90 -19.40
C GLY A 237 -1.67 9.18 -18.03
N PRO A 238 -2.09 8.47 -16.95
CA PRO A 238 -1.61 8.74 -15.59
C PRO A 238 -0.12 8.46 -15.40
N MET A 239 0.52 7.69 -16.29
CA MET A 239 1.97 7.43 -16.23
C MET A 239 2.83 8.64 -16.65
N LYS A 240 2.22 9.69 -17.21
CA LYS A 240 2.93 10.94 -17.53
C LYS A 240 3.17 11.84 -16.32
N LEU A 241 2.42 11.63 -15.23
CA LEU A 241 2.51 12.40 -14.00
C LEU A 241 3.89 12.26 -13.32
#